data_AF-A0A9P6Z3K3-F1
#
_entry.id   AF-A0A9P6Z3K3-F1
#
_cell.length_a   1.000
_cell.length_b   1.000
_cell.length_c   1.000
_cell.angle_alpha   90.00
_cell.angle_beta   90.00
_cell.angle_gamma   90.00
#
_symmetry.space_group_name_H-M   'P 1'
#
loop_
_entity.id
_entity.type
_entity.pdbx_description
1 polymer ?
#
loop_
_entity_poly.entity_id
_entity_poly.type
_entity_poly.pdbx_seq_one_letter_code
_entity_poly.pdbx_strand_id
1 'polypeptide(L)'
;MSEQKNTFGLLGSVMDNAGSSFDQAYKTLTKTMEQTLQARQLTGLAMEQIYKANVKIDSHIEAEGNGRLKISFTLGNLSPFPMKSVKGNLKLEDSKIEIGYKEEAKIIDESNLETHKSDNLFDTPIDLQPQMEYEQSIELNIKQVIQSNGMIEVSFINLMNESTPVQIRHEFGIYLIDQLTRKVVKEFKKDEFNRIRKGEYSSEFIRELLGIHPVKGIDIGMKLEFTDNCENSVIVEITEFSSNYESVIIEAHSNNDIFLSMFITELDKLNK
;
A
#
# COMPACT_ATOMS: atom_id res chain seq x y z
N MET A 1 -21.92 -80.29 -39.12
CA MET A 1 -22.55 -79.13 -38.44
C MET A 1 -21.62 -78.61 -37.35
N SER A 2 -20.54 -77.89 -37.69
CA SER A 2 -19.59 -77.41 -36.66
C SER A 2 -18.69 -76.23 -37.08
N GLU A 3 -19.13 -75.35 -37.99
CA GLU A 3 -18.33 -74.15 -38.36
C GLU A 3 -19.05 -72.81 -38.21
N GLN A 4 -20.38 -72.77 -37.99
CA GLN A 4 -21.10 -71.49 -37.79
C GLN A 4 -21.16 -70.97 -36.35
N LYS A 5 -20.64 -71.71 -35.36
CA LYS A 5 -20.67 -71.29 -33.94
C LYS A 5 -19.44 -70.52 -33.45
N ASN A 6 -18.31 -70.54 -34.18
CA ASN A 6 -17.07 -69.89 -33.74
C ASN A 6 -16.89 -68.44 -34.22
N THR A 7 -17.56 -68.03 -35.32
CA THR A 7 -17.42 -66.68 -35.88
C THR A 7 -18.17 -65.61 -35.07
N PHE A 8 -19.31 -65.94 -34.47
CA PHE A 8 -20.05 -65.01 -33.59
C PHE A 8 -19.34 -64.76 -32.24
N GLY A 9 -18.66 -65.76 -31.67
CA GLY A 9 -17.86 -65.60 -30.45
C GLY A 9 -16.60 -64.75 -30.68
N LEU A 10 -15.96 -64.88 -31.85
CA LEU A 10 -14.82 -64.05 -32.24
C LEU A 10 -15.24 -62.59 -32.48
N LEU A 11 -16.36 -62.33 -33.18
CA LEU A 11 -16.90 -60.97 -33.36
C LEU A 11 -17.32 -60.31 -32.03
N GLY A 12 -17.93 -61.06 -31.12
CA GLY A 12 -18.25 -60.59 -29.77
C GLY A 12 -17.01 -60.25 -28.96
N SER A 13 -16.00 -61.12 -28.96
CA SER A 13 -14.73 -60.88 -28.25
C SER A 13 -13.92 -59.70 -28.83
N VAL A 14 -13.99 -59.46 -30.14
CA VAL A 14 -13.33 -58.31 -30.78
C VAL A 14 -14.09 -57.01 -30.46
N MET A 15 -15.42 -57.02 -30.38
CA MET A 15 -16.22 -55.86 -29.95
C MET A 15 -16.04 -55.55 -28.46
N ASP A 16 -15.98 -56.56 -27.59
CA ASP A 16 -15.73 -56.39 -26.15
C ASP A 16 -14.28 -55.95 -25.87
N ASN A 17 -13.31 -56.47 -26.62
CA ASN A 17 -11.91 -56.04 -26.54
C ASN A 17 -11.71 -54.62 -27.13
N ALA A 18 -12.44 -54.26 -28.18
CA ALA A 18 -12.44 -52.89 -28.69
C ALA A 18 -13.08 -51.91 -27.70
N GLY A 19 -14.24 -52.25 -27.13
CA GLY A 19 -14.92 -51.43 -26.11
C GLY A 19 -14.07 -51.23 -24.85
N SER A 20 -13.43 -52.29 -24.34
CA SER A 20 -12.51 -52.19 -23.20
C SER A 20 -11.23 -51.41 -23.53
N SER A 21 -10.72 -51.49 -24.77
CA SER A 21 -9.58 -50.68 -25.22
C SER A 21 -9.94 -49.19 -25.33
N PHE A 22 -11.14 -48.86 -25.81
CA PHE A 22 -11.65 -47.48 -25.83
C PHE A 22 -11.87 -46.93 -24.43
N ASP A 23 -12.43 -47.72 -23.51
CA ASP A 23 -12.62 -47.32 -22.12
C ASP A 23 -11.29 -47.10 -21.39
N GLN A 24 -10.27 -47.94 -21.66
CA GLN A 24 -8.93 -47.75 -21.12
C GLN A 24 -8.23 -46.52 -21.72
N ALA A 25 -8.36 -46.30 -23.03
CA ALA A 25 -7.84 -45.11 -23.68
C ALA A 25 -8.52 -43.84 -23.14
N TYR A 26 -9.84 -43.86 -22.98
CA TYR A 26 -10.60 -42.76 -22.38
C TYR A 26 -10.19 -42.50 -20.93
N LYS A 27 -10.10 -43.53 -20.08
CA LYS A 27 -9.61 -43.38 -18.70
C LYS A 27 -8.19 -42.83 -18.64
N THR A 28 -7.31 -43.25 -19.55
CA THR A 28 -5.93 -42.75 -19.62
C THR A 28 -5.90 -41.29 -20.06
N LEU A 29 -6.70 -40.91 -21.06
CA LEU A 29 -6.84 -39.52 -21.49
C LEU A 29 -7.41 -38.66 -20.37
N THR A 30 -8.48 -39.08 -19.71
CA THR A 30 -9.07 -38.34 -18.57
C THR A 30 -8.06 -38.17 -17.44
N LYS A 31 -7.33 -39.23 -17.06
CA LYS A 31 -6.28 -39.15 -16.03
C LYS A 31 -5.13 -38.24 -16.45
N THR A 32 -4.73 -38.26 -17.72
CA THR A 32 -3.67 -37.38 -18.25
C THR A 32 -4.14 -35.93 -18.28
N MET A 33 -5.40 -35.68 -18.63
CA MET A 33 -6.03 -34.36 -18.57
C MET A 33 -6.10 -33.84 -17.14
N GLU A 34 -6.52 -34.66 -16.18
CA GLU A 34 -6.54 -34.32 -14.76
C GLU A 34 -5.14 -34.00 -14.24
N GLN A 35 -4.14 -34.83 -14.55
CA GLN A 35 -2.75 -34.59 -14.17
C GLN A 35 -2.18 -33.31 -14.82
N THR A 36 -2.51 -33.05 -16.09
CA THR A 36 -2.10 -31.83 -16.79
C THR A 36 -2.75 -30.60 -16.18
N LEU A 37 -4.01 -30.70 -15.78
CA LEU A 37 -4.75 -29.62 -15.15
C LEU A 37 -4.20 -29.33 -13.74
N GLN A 38 -3.91 -30.37 -12.95
CA GLN A 38 -3.24 -30.24 -11.66
C GLN A 38 -1.84 -29.63 -11.80
N ALA A 39 -1.04 -30.06 -12.78
CA ALA A 39 0.29 -29.49 -13.03
C ALA A 39 0.20 -28.01 -13.43
N ARG A 40 -0.79 -27.63 -14.26
CA ARG A 40 -1.05 -26.22 -14.60
C ARG A 40 -1.45 -25.39 -13.39
N GLN A 41 -2.32 -25.92 -12.51
CA GLN A 41 -2.71 -25.25 -11.28
C GLN A 41 -1.50 -25.02 -10.35
N LEU A 42 -0.70 -26.06 -10.12
CA LEU A 42 0.52 -25.96 -9.29
C LEU A 42 1.52 -24.98 -9.88
N THR A 43 1.70 -24.98 -11.21
CA THR A 43 2.60 -24.04 -11.89
C THR A 43 2.06 -22.61 -11.81
N GLY A 44 0.74 -22.42 -11.94
CA GLY A 44 0.09 -21.12 -11.78
C GLY A 44 0.28 -20.54 -10.37
N LEU A 45 0.14 -21.37 -9.34
CA LEU A 45 0.41 -20.99 -7.95
C LEU A 45 1.90 -20.67 -7.73
N ALA A 46 2.82 -21.49 -8.26
CA ALA A 46 4.25 -21.22 -8.17
C ALA A 46 4.62 -19.89 -8.84
N MET A 47 4.03 -19.59 -10.02
CA MET A 47 4.22 -18.33 -10.72
C MET A 47 3.71 -17.13 -9.91
N GLU A 48 2.53 -17.26 -9.30
CA GLU A 48 1.98 -16.24 -8.41
C GLU A 48 2.92 -15.97 -7.22
N GLN A 49 3.48 -17.02 -6.61
CA GLN A 49 4.44 -16.88 -5.51
C GLN A 49 5.74 -16.21 -5.96
N ILE A 50 6.24 -16.52 -7.16
CA ILE A 50 7.41 -15.85 -7.75
C ILE A 50 7.11 -14.36 -7.89
N TYR A 51 5.97 -13.97 -8.45
CA TYR A 51 5.61 -12.56 -8.55
C TYR A 51 5.50 -11.89 -7.18
N LYS A 52 4.76 -12.49 -6.23
CA LYS A 52 4.59 -11.93 -4.88
C LYS A 52 5.90 -11.74 -4.13
N ALA A 53 6.89 -12.61 -4.36
CA ALA A 53 8.21 -12.49 -3.76
C ALA A 53 9.13 -11.48 -4.47
N ASN A 54 8.82 -11.10 -5.71
CA ASN A 54 9.69 -10.28 -6.57
C ASN A 54 8.98 -9.04 -7.11
N VAL A 55 8.02 -8.50 -6.37
CA VAL A 55 7.45 -7.18 -6.62
C VAL A 55 7.82 -6.28 -5.46
N LYS A 56 8.41 -5.13 -5.79
CA LYS A 56 8.65 -4.04 -4.85
C LYS A 56 7.42 -3.14 -4.89
N ILE A 57 6.78 -2.90 -3.75
CA ILE A 57 5.70 -1.94 -3.61
C ILE A 57 6.01 -1.07 -2.40
N ASP A 58 5.99 0.24 -2.60
CA ASP A 58 6.29 1.20 -1.54
C ASP A 58 5.47 2.48 -1.73
N SER A 59 5.23 3.19 -0.62
CA SER A 59 4.60 4.50 -0.64
C SER A 59 5.19 5.41 0.42
N HIS A 60 5.54 6.63 0.03
CA HIS A 60 5.92 7.68 0.96
C HIS A 60 4.89 8.80 0.96
N ILE A 61 4.52 9.32 2.14
CA ILE A 61 3.54 10.40 2.28
C ILE A 61 4.27 11.65 2.77
N GLU A 62 4.15 12.71 2.00
CA GLU A 62 4.70 14.03 2.33
C GLU A 62 3.57 15.03 2.55
N ALA A 63 3.72 15.85 3.58
CA ALA A 63 2.82 16.96 3.86
C ALA A 63 3.15 18.16 2.96
N GLU A 64 2.24 18.57 2.09
CA GLU A 64 2.36 19.84 1.32
C GLU A 64 1.76 21.03 2.08
N GLY A 65 1.10 20.76 3.21
CA GLY A 65 0.45 21.75 4.07
C GLY A 65 -0.96 22.09 3.62
N ASN A 66 -1.71 22.72 4.54
CA ASN A 66 -3.12 23.02 4.36
C ASN A 66 -3.94 21.79 3.90
N GLY A 67 -3.81 20.66 4.62
CA GLY A 67 -4.54 19.41 4.36
C GLY A 67 -4.29 18.79 2.98
N ARG A 68 -3.25 19.22 2.26
CA ARG A 68 -2.76 18.54 1.06
C ARG A 68 -1.62 17.62 1.42
N LEU A 69 -1.75 16.37 0.99
CA LEU A 69 -0.73 15.35 1.12
C LEU A 69 -0.33 14.86 -0.28
N LYS A 70 0.95 14.54 -0.45
CA LYS A 70 1.48 13.91 -1.65
C LYS A 70 1.92 12.49 -1.30
N ILE A 71 1.35 11.50 -1.97
CA ILE A 71 1.79 10.12 -1.90
C ILE A 71 2.68 9.83 -3.10
N SER A 72 3.94 9.53 -2.85
CA SER A 72 4.88 9.02 -3.83
C SER A 72 4.78 7.49 -3.84
N PHE A 73 4.06 6.94 -4.82
CA PHE A 73 3.87 5.51 -4.99
C PHE A 73 4.91 4.91 -5.94
N THR A 74 5.50 3.78 -5.53
CA THR A 74 6.52 3.07 -6.29
C THR A 74 6.14 1.60 -6.47
N LEU A 75 6.24 1.10 -7.71
CA LEU A 75 6.02 -0.31 -8.06
C LEU A 75 7.15 -0.83 -8.94
N GLY A 76 7.98 -1.71 -8.40
CA GLY A 76 9.10 -2.35 -9.11
C GLY A 76 8.81 -3.81 -9.49
N ASN A 77 9.08 -4.18 -10.73
CA ASN A 77 9.07 -5.57 -11.18
C ASN A 77 10.48 -6.17 -11.07
N LEU A 78 10.78 -6.81 -9.94
CA LEU A 78 12.06 -7.51 -9.73
C LEU A 78 12.03 -8.94 -10.27
N SER A 79 10.88 -9.41 -10.76
CA SER A 79 10.73 -10.76 -11.27
C SER A 79 11.39 -10.92 -12.64
N PRO A 80 11.81 -12.14 -13.01
CA PRO A 80 12.36 -12.39 -14.34
C PRO A 80 11.30 -12.38 -15.45
N PHE A 81 10.04 -12.09 -15.12
CA PHE A 81 8.90 -12.15 -16.04
C PHE A 81 8.21 -10.78 -16.15
N PRO A 82 7.66 -10.43 -17.33
CA PRO A 82 6.92 -9.19 -17.47
C PRO A 82 5.62 -9.25 -16.66
N MET A 83 5.23 -8.12 -16.05
CA MET A 83 3.90 -7.90 -15.48
C MET A 83 3.03 -7.26 -16.54
N LYS A 84 2.00 -7.97 -17.00
CA LYS A 84 1.11 -7.51 -18.07
C LYS A 84 -0.21 -6.97 -17.54
N SER A 85 -0.69 -5.90 -18.15
CA SER A 85 -1.96 -5.24 -17.83
C SER A 85 -2.08 -4.93 -16.33
N VAL A 86 -1.02 -4.38 -15.77
CA VAL A 86 -0.96 -3.92 -14.39
C VAL A 86 -1.98 -2.82 -14.22
N LYS A 87 -2.85 -2.96 -13.21
CA LYS A 87 -3.87 -1.99 -12.85
C LYS A 87 -3.85 -1.72 -11.35
N GLY A 88 -3.82 -0.45 -10.99
CA GLY A 88 -3.89 0.03 -9.62
C GLY A 88 -5.32 0.34 -9.21
N ASN A 89 -5.62 0.13 -7.94
CA ASN A 89 -6.85 0.59 -7.30
C ASN A 89 -6.51 1.18 -5.94
N LEU A 90 -6.76 2.47 -5.77
CA LEU A 90 -6.58 3.17 -4.50
C LEU A 90 -7.91 3.16 -3.75
N LYS A 91 -7.93 2.54 -2.57
CA LYS A 91 -9.07 2.52 -1.66
C LYS A 91 -8.72 3.32 -0.42
N LEU A 92 -9.58 4.26 -0.05
CA LEU A 92 -9.52 5.00 1.20
C LEU A 92 -10.77 4.66 2.02
N GLU A 93 -10.61 4.57 3.34
CA GLU A 93 -11.74 4.27 4.23
C GLU A 93 -12.74 5.43 4.32
N ASP A 94 -12.29 6.68 4.14
CA ASP A 94 -13.11 7.87 4.29
C ASP A 94 -13.36 8.59 2.95
N SER A 95 -14.63 8.92 2.69
CA SER A 95 -15.08 9.59 1.46
C SER A 95 -14.82 11.10 1.44
N LYS A 96 -14.30 11.68 2.53
CA LYS A 96 -13.96 13.10 2.64
C LYS A 96 -12.61 13.47 2.03
N ILE A 97 -11.86 12.48 1.55
CA ILE A 97 -10.55 12.67 0.92
C ILE A 97 -10.74 12.72 -0.59
N GLU A 98 -10.41 13.84 -1.20
CA GLU A 98 -10.42 13.98 -2.66
C GLU A 98 -9.06 13.53 -3.22
N ILE A 99 -9.08 12.67 -4.24
CA ILE A 99 -7.87 12.14 -4.88
C ILE A 99 -7.65 12.88 -6.21
N GLY A 100 -6.44 13.38 -6.41
CA GLY A 100 -5.98 13.97 -7.66
C GLY A 100 -4.68 13.34 -8.17
N TYR A 101 -4.53 13.26 -9.49
CA TYR A 101 -3.30 12.80 -10.15
C TYR A 101 -2.75 13.96 -10.99
N LYS A 102 -1.84 14.75 -10.42
CA LYS A 102 -1.34 15.98 -11.06
C LYS A 102 -0.02 15.82 -11.80
N GLU A 103 0.80 14.84 -11.43
CA GLU A 103 2.09 14.60 -12.07
C GLU A 103 1.99 13.39 -13.01
N GLU A 104 2.66 13.50 -14.16
CA GLU A 104 2.81 12.40 -15.10
C GLU A 104 3.58 11.25 -14.44
N ALA A 105 3.08 10.03 -14.63
CA ALA A 105 3.77 8.85 -14.16
C ALA A 105 5.08 8.63 -14.91
N LYS A 106 6.00 7.89 -14.30
CA LYS A 106 7.28 7.54 -14.89
C LYS A 106 7.51 6.04 -14.81
N ILE A 107 8.14 5.50 -15.85
CA ILE A 107 8.76 4.18 -15.82
C ILE A 107 10.26 4.40 -15.94
N ILE A 108 11.00 3.85 -14.98
CA ILE A 108 12.44 3.85 -14.91
C ILE A 108 12.91 2.45 -15.29
N ASP A 109 13.73 2.37 -16.32
CA ASP A 109 14.42 1.13 -16.70
C ASP A 109 15.82 1.16 -16.09
N GLU A 110 16.01 0.40 -15.00
CA GLU A 110 17.30 0.35 -14.31
C GLU A 110 18.40 -0.28 -15.16
N SER A 111 18.03 -1.15 -16.11
CA SER A 111 18.99 -1.84 -16.97
C SER A 111 19.59 -0.92 -18.03
N ASN A 112 18.81 0.05 -18.51
CA ASN A 112 19.21 0.99 -19.55
C ASN A 112 19.43 2.43 -19.03
N LEU A 113 19.13 2.69 -17.75
CA LEU A 113 19.17 4.02 -17.12
C LEU A 113 18.28 5.04 -17.85
N GLU A 114 17.19 4.56 -18.44
CA GLU A 114 16.23 5.40 -19.16
C GLU A 114 15.00 5.67 -18.30
N THR A 115 14.41 6.85 -18.46
CA THR A 115 13.15 7.23 -17.82
C THR A 115 12.17 7.69 -18.88
N HIS A 116 11.01 7.06 -18.90
CA HIS A 116 9.94 7.36 -19.85
C HIS A 116 8.70 7.83 -19.10
N LYS A 117 7.96 8.73 -19.74
CA LYS A 117 6.62 9.08 -19.28
C LYS A 117 5.70 7.88 -19.46
N SER A 118 4.80 7.67 -18.51
CA SER A 118 3.82 6.60 -18.54
C SER A 118 2.44 7.14 -18.18
N ASP A 119 1.42 6.35 -18.49
CA ASP A 119 0.05 6.63 -18.10
C ASP A 119 -0.16 6.41 -16.59
N ASN A 120 -1.23 7.01 -16.08
CA ASN A 120 -1.68 6.77 -14.71
C ASN A 120 -2.19 5.32 -14.57
N LEU A 121 -1.51 4.53 -13.75
CA LEU A 121 -1.82 3.12 -13.45
C LEU A 121 -3.23 2.92 -12.88
N PHE A 122 -3.79 3.95 -12.25
CA PHE A 122 -5.13 3.93 -11.66
C PHE A 122 -6.25 4.15 -12.69
N ASP A 123 -5.92 4.75 -13.84
CA ASP A 123 -6.87 5.02 -14.93
C ASP A 123 -6.72 4.00 -16.06
N THR A 124 -5.48 3.74 -16.47
CA THR A 124 -5.16 2.91 -17.64
C THR A 124 -4.19 1.78 -17.27
N PRO A 125 -4.42 0.54 -17.73
CA PRO A 125 -3.48 -0.54 -17.49
C PRO A 125 -2.13 -0.29 -18.18
N ILE A 126 -1.04 -0.64 -17.50
CA ILE A 126 0.33 -0.54 -18.03
C ILE A 126 1.03 -1.91 -18.03
N ASP A 127 2.10 -2.04 -18.80
CA ASP A 127 2.98 -3.22 -18.76
C ASP A 127 4.32 -2.83 -18.12
N LEU A 128 4.82 -3.66 -17.20
CA LEU A 128 6.15 -3.48 -16.58
C LEU A 128 7.06 -4.65 -16.95
N GLN A 129 8.15 -4.36 -17.66
CA GLN A 129 9.16 -5.37 -17.96
C GLN A 129 9.97 -5.71 -16.70
N PRO A 130 10.71 -6.84 -16.71
CA PRO A 130 11.68 -7.14 -15.66
C PRO A 130 12.64 -5.97 -15.40
N GLN A 131 12.96 -5.71 -14.14
CA GLN A 131 13.87 -4.65 -13.69
C GLN A 131 13.41 -3.22 -14.04
N MET A 132 12.11 -3.03 -14.27
CA MET A 132 11.51 -1.69 -14.40
C MET A 132 10.81 -1.28 -13.11
N GLU A 133 10.88 0.01 -12.81
CA GLU A 133 10.21 0.65 -11.69
C GLU A 133 9.23 1.71 -12.18
N TYR A 134 8.02 1.69 -11.65
CA TYR A 134 6.97 2.67 -11.91
C TYR A 134 6.85 3.62 -10.74
N GLU A 135 6.80 4.93 -11.02
CA GLU A 135 6.59 5.97 -10.04
C GLU A 135 5.35 6.81 -10.39
N GLN A 136 4.49 7.05 -9.41
CA GLN A 136 3.33 7.94 -9.53
C GLN A 136 3.17 8.78 -8.27
N SER A 137 3.04 10.09 -8.46
CA SER A 137 2.62 11.00 -7.40
C SER A 137 1.10 11.10 -7.36
N ILE A 138 0.49 10.88 -6.20
CA ILE A 138 -0.94 10.98 -5.94
C ILE A 138 -1.16 12.11 -4.95
N GLU A 139 -1.99 13.09 -5.29
CA GLU A 139 -2.36 14.17 -4.37
C GLU A 139 -3.64 13.79 -3.63
N LEU A 140 -3.62 13.93 -2.31
CA LEU A 140 -4.79 13.80 -1.46
C LEU A 140 -5.14 15.19 -0.91
N ASN A 141 -6.37 15.61 -1.12
CA ASN A 141 -6.90 16.85 -0.57
C ASN A 141 -7.92 16.55 0.52
N ILE A 142 -7.57 16.91 1.75
CA ILE A 142 -8.33 16.60 2.96
C ILE A 142 -9.01 17.87 3.45
N LYS A 143 -10.33 17.90 3.32
CA LYS A 143 -11.16 19.07 3.71
C LYS A 143 -11.28 19.24 5.21
N GLN A 144 -11.29 18.13 5.94
CA GLN A 144 -11.41 18.09 7.39
C GLN A 144 -10.44 17.04 7.91
N VAL A 145 -9.65 17.41 8.91
CA VAL A 145 -8.63 16.53 9.48
C VAL A 145 -9.23 15.21 9.93
N ILE A 146 -8.61 14.13 9.51
CA ILE A 146 -9.07 12.79 9.80
C ILE A 146 -7.92 11.79 9.84
N GLN A 147 -7.97 10.87 10.81
CA GLN A 147 -7.13 9.68 10.78
C GLN A 147 -7.82 8.61 9.94
N SER A 148 -7.17 8.13 8.88
CA SER A 148 -7.75 7.15 7.96
C SER A 148 -6.67 6.20 7.46
N ASN A 149 -7.04 4.96 7.13
CA ASN A 149 -6.13 4.06 6.41
C ASN A 149 -6.46 4.05 4.92
N GLY A 150 -5.43 3.86 4.12
CA GLY A 150 -5.52 3.65 2.69
C GLY A 150 -4.90 2.32 2.29
N MET A 151 -5.33 1.82 1.13
CA MET A 151 -4.77 0.63 0.51
C MET A 151 -4.62 0.84 -0.99
N ILE A 152 -3.43 0.55 -1.50
CA ILE A 152 -3.16 0.41 -2.93
C ILE A 152 -3.20 -1.07 -3.25
N GLU A 153 -4.15 -1.47 -4.09
CA GLU A 153 -4.23 -2.83 -4.63
C GLU A 153 -3.76 -2.81 -6.08
N VAL A 154 -2.69 -3.56 -6.36
CA VAL A 154 -2.15 -3.75 -7.71
C VAL A 154 -2.57 -5.13 -8.19
N SER A 155 -3.12 -5.19 -9.40
CA SER A 155 -3.53 -6.44 -10.04
C SER A 155 -2.96 -6.55 -11.44
N PHE A 156 -2.54 -7.76 -11.84
CA PHE A 156 -1.98 -8.02 -13.17
C PHE A 156 -2.19 -9.48 -13.58
N ILE A 157 -1.99 -9.76 -14.87
CA ILE A 157 -2.26 -11.10 -15.43
C ILE A 157 -1.23 -12.11 -14.91
N ASN A 158 -1.71 -13.25 -14.42
CA ASN A 158 -0.86 -14.42 -14.20
C ASN A 158 -0.64 -15.13 -15.56
N LEU A 159 0.59 -15.12 -16.06
CA LEU A 159 0.95 -15.70 -17.37
C LEU A 159 0.60 -17.19 -17.51
N MET A 160 0.46 -17.92 -16.40
CA MET A 160 0.10 -19.34 -16.39
C MET A 160 -1.37 -19.60 -16.08
N ASN A 161 -2.10 -18.58 -15.62
CA ASN A 161 -3.53 -18.66 -15.34
C ASN A 161 -4.20 -17.29 -15.47
N GLU A 162 -4.59 -16.92 -16.70
CA GLU A 162 -5.22 -15.63 -16.99
C GLU A 162 -6.55 -15.40 -16.24
N SER A 163 -7.21 -16.48 -15.79
CA SER A 163 -8.48 -16.39 -15.07
C SER A 163 -8.35 -15.91 -13.62
N THR A 164 -7.14 -15.98 -13.04
CA THR A 164 -6.86 -15.53 -11.67
C THR A 164 -5.70 -14.55 -11.70
N PRO A 165 -5.97 -13.23 -11.72
CA PRO A 165 -4.92 -12.23 -11.70
C PRO A 165 -4.13 -12.30 -10.39
N VAL A 166 -2.84 -11.99 -10.46
CA VAL A 166 -2.02 -11.80 -9.27
C VAL A 166 -2.45 -10.48 -8.64
N GLN A 167 -2.67 -10.49 -7.33
CA GLN A 167 -3.04 -9.31 -6.55
C GLN A 167 -2.02 -9.08 -5.44
N ILE A 168 -1.58 -7.83 -5.31
CA ILE A 168 -0.64 -7.36 -4.30
C ILE A 168 -1.28 -6.15 -3.63
N ARG A 169 -1.21 -6.09 -2.31
CA ARG A 169 -1.82 -5.04 -1.50
C ARG A 169 -0.75 -4.35 -0.68
N HIS A 170 -0.83 -3.03 -0.65
CA HIS A 170 0.02 -2.17 0.15
C HIS A 170 -0.86 -1.25 0.97
N GLU A 171 -0.78 -1.36 2.28
CA GLU A 171 -1.56 -0.58 3.24
C GLU A 171 -0.72 0.59 3.75
N PHE A 172 -1.34 1.75 3.95
CA PHE A 172 -0.69 2.94 4.47
C PHE A 172 -1.64 3.72 5.39
N GLY A 173 -1.06 4.44 6.35
CA GLY A 173 -1.82 5.29 7.27
C GLY A 173 -1.77 6.75 6.86
N ILE A 174 -2.90 7.45 6.99
CA ILE A 174 -2.99 8.91 6.90
C ILE A 174 -3.12 9.42 8.34
N TYR A 175 -2.04 10.02 8.84
CA TYR A 175 -1.95 10.54 10.19
C TYR A 175 -2.41 12.00 10.26
N LEU A 176 -2.98 12.39 11.40
CA LEU A 176 -3.46 13.74 11.66
C LEU A 176 -2.32 14.75 11.54
N ILE A 177 -1.17 14.45 12.15
CA ILE A 177 0.02 15.32 12.23
C ILE A 177 0.61 15.68 10.87
N ASP A 178 0.46 14.80 9.88
CA ASP A 178 0.94 15.04 8.51
C ASP A 178 0.03 16.01 7.75
N GLN A 179 -1.22 16.19 8.21
CA GLN A 179 -2.17 17.11 7.58
C GLN A 179 -2.04 18.54 8.10
N LEU A 180 -1.30 18.73 9.20
CA LEU A 180 -1.23 20.01 9.91
C LEU A 180 -0.08 20.87 9.40
N THR A 181 -0.37 22.16 9.24
CA THR A 181 0.66 23.16 9.00
C THR A 181 1.40 23.45 10.31
N ARG A 182 2.73 23.32 10.28
CA ARG A 182 3.60 23.46 11.46
C ARG A 182 4.29 24.82 11.46
N LYS A 183 4.30 25.52 12.60
CA LYS A 183 4.97 26.82 12.74
C LYS A 183 5.53 27.00 14.15
N VAL A 184 6.77 27.49 14.23
CA VAL A 184 7.34 27.93 15.52
C VAL A 184 6.75 29.28 15.90
N VAL A 185 6.21 29.39 17.11
CA VAL A 185 5.60 30.61 17.65
C VAL A 185 6.37 31.11 18.87
N LYS A 186 6.48 32.44 19.02
CA LYS A 186 7.21 33.06 20.14
C LYS A 186 6.32 33.22 21.37
N GLU A 187 5.09 33.67 21.14
CA GLU A 187 4.10 33.95 22.17
C GLU A 187 2.72 33.58 21.64
N PHE A 188 1.88 33.08 22.55
CA PHE A 188 0.45 32.89 22.31
C PHE A 188 -0.29 33.33 23.57
N LYS A 189 -1.51 33.84 23.40
CA LYS A 189 -2.34 34.26 24.52
C LYS A 189 -2.95 33.01 25.15
N LYS A 190 -2.40 32.55 26.28
CA LYS A 190 -2.93 31.39 27.02
C LYS A 190 -4.43 31.52 27.33
N ASP A 191 -4.92 32.75 27.46
CA ASP A 191 -6.33 33.08 27.73
C ASP A 191 -7.29 32.72 26.58
N GLU A 192 -6.79 32.51 25.36
CA GLU A 192 -7.58 32.04 24.21
C GLU A 192 -7.73 30.50 24.21
N PHE A 193 -7.00 29.79 25.07
CA PHE A 193 -6.89 28.34 25.11
C PHE A 193 -7.31 27.80 26.48
N ASN A 194 -8.57 27.37 26.59
CA ASN A 194 -9.15 26.95 27.87
C ASN A 194 -8.70 25.55 28.36
N ARG A 195 -7.85 24.84 27.61
CA ARG A 195 -7.60 23.41 27.84
C ARG A 195 -6.13 23.06 27.67
N ILE A 196 -5.60 22.31 28.64
CA ILE A 196 -4.19 21.92 28.74
C ILE A 196 -4.10 20.40 28.90
N ARG A 197 -3.27 19.75 28.10
CA ARG A 197 -2.88 18.34 28.27
C ARG A 197 -1.37 18.26 28.41
N LYS A 198 -0.89 17.53 29.41
CA LYS A 198 0.53 17.20 29.56
C LYS A 198 0.81 15.80 29.06
N GLY A 199 1.96 15.62 28.41
CA GLY A 199 2.46 14.29 28.07
C GLY A 199 3.99 14.28 28.09
N GLU A 200 4.56 13.10 28.33
CA GLU A 200 5.99 12.87 28.29
C GLU A 200 6.34 12.04 27.06
N TYR A 201 7.28 12.54 26.26
CA TYR A 201 7.64 11.97 24.96
C TYR A 201 9.15 11.91 24.81
N SER A 202 9.66 11.02 23.97
CA SER A 202 11.11 11.01 23.71
C SER A 202 11.54 12.30 23.03
N SER A 203 12.72 12.81 23.40
CA SER A 203 13.31 14.02 22.81
C SER A 203 13.54 13.85 21.30
N GLU A 204 13.87 12.64 20.87
CA GLU A 204 14.05 12.29 19.45
C GLU A 204 12.74 12.40 18.66
N PHE A 205 11.66 11.77 19.14
CA PHE A 205 10.35 11.82 18.51
C PHE A 205 9.86 13.27 18.38
N ILE A 206 9.97 14.06 19.45
CA ILE A 206 9.57 15.48 19.39
C ILE A 206 10.45 16.24 18.41
N ARG A 207 11.77 16.02 18.37
CA ARG A 207 12.64 16.69 17.39
C ARG A 207 12.19 16.44 15.94
N GLU A 208 11.85 15.20 15.63
CA GLU A 208 11.37 14.78 14.31
C GLU A 208 10.00 15.40 14.00
N LEU A 209 9.06 15.31 14.95
CA LEU A 209 7.74 15.93 14.84
C LEU A 209 7.82 17.43 14.57
N LEU A 210 8.72 18.12 15.27
CA LEU A 210 8.90 19.57 15.16
C LEU A 210 9.72 19.96 13.90
N GLY A 211 10.26 19.00 13.14
CA GLY A 211 11.11 19.26 11.98
C GLY A 211 12.39 20.03 12.34
N ILE A 212 12.87 19.87 13.57
CA ILE A 212 14.01 20.63 14.07
C ILE A 212 15.30 19.95 13.61
N HIS A 213 16.14 20.73 12.91
CA HIS A 213 17.45 20.26 12.50
C HIS A 213 18.27 19.79 13.72
N PRO A 214 18.97 18.63 13.67
CA PRO A 214 19.67 18.04 14.81
C PRO A 214 20.62 18.99 15.56
N VAL A 215 21.15 19.98 14.85
CA VAL A 215 22.10 20.99 15.39
C VAL A 215 21.42 22.09 16.21
N LYS A 216 20.15 22.42 15.97
CA LYS A 216 19.46 23.52 16.66
C LYS A 216 18.94 23.15 18.06
N GLY A 217 18.82 21.86 18.35
CA GLY A 217 18.35 21.38 19.66
C GLY A 217 16.89 21.73 19.95
N ILE A 218 16.36 21.17 21.05
CA ILE A 218 15.06 21.50 21.61
C ILE A 218 15.32 22.28 22.90
N ASP A 219 14.59 23.37 23.12
CA ASP A 219 14.75 24.22 24.32
C ASP A 219 13.45 24.31 25.13
N ILE A 220 13.59 24.49 26.45
CA ILE A 220 12.45 24.80 27.32
C ILE A 220 11.82 26.12 26.87
N GLY A 221 10.49 26.15 26.80
CA GLY A 221 9.70 27.30 26.35
C GLY A 221 9.58 27.41 24.82
N MET A 222 10.20 26.51 24.06
CA MET A 222 9.94 26.38 22.63
C MET A 222 8.48 25.98 22.41
N LYS A 223 7.81 26.67 21.48
CA LYS A 223 6.39 26.50 21.19
C LYS A 223 6.19 26.26 19.70
N LEU A 224 5.40 25.24 19.37
CA LEU A 224 4.96 25.00 18.01
C LEU A 224 3.44 24.99 17.92
N GLU A 225 2.95 25.67 16.91
CA GLU A 225 1.56 25.68 16.50
C GLU A 225 1.37 24.70 15.35
N PHE A 226 0.37 23.83 15.52
CA PHE A 226 -0.14 22.93 14.51
C PHE A 226 -1.55 23.40 14.16
N THR A 227 -1.73 23.86 12.92
CA THR A 227 -3.01 24.42 12.46
C THR A 227 -3.59 23.54 11.35
N ASP A 228 -4.90 23.32 11.40
CA ASP A 228 -5.63 22.67 10.31
C ASP A 228 -6.26 23.65 9.32
N ASN A 229 -6.89 23.10 8.29
CA ASN A 229 -7.61 23.87 7.27
C ASN A 229 -8.87 24.59 7.76
N CYS A 230 -9.35 24.23 8.95
CA CYS A 230 -10.54 24.79 9.57
C CYS A 230 -10.19 25.80 10.67
N GLU A 231 -8.94 26.25 10.74
CA GLU A 231 -8.42 27.18 11.76
C GLU A 231 -8.47 26.63 13.20
N ASN A 232 -8.60 25.31 13.36
CA ASN A 232 -8.31 24.66 14.63
C ASN A 232 -6.80 24.65 14.84
N SER A 233 -6.36 24.99 16.05
CA SER A 233 -4.93 25.02 16.39
C SER A 233 -4.64 24.26 17.67
N VAL A 234 -3.51 23.56 17.67
CA VAL A 234 -2.88 23.00 18.86
C VAL A 234 -1.51 23.64 19.00
N ILE A 235 -1.24 24.25 20.16
CA ILE A 235 0.07 24.78 20.50
C ILE A 235 0.72 23.84 21.51
N VAL A 236 1.88 23.33 21.15
CA VAL A 236 2.72 22.47 21.99
C VAL A 236 3.87 23.29 22.55
N GLU A 237 3.96 23.39 23.87
CA GLU A 237 5.04 24.05 24.62
C GLU A 237 5.91 22.99 25.30
N ILE A 238 7.24 23.03 25.10
CA ILE A 238 8.17 22.21 25.89
C ILE A 238 8.35 22.85 27.25
N THR A 239 7.99 22.12 28.30
CA THR A 239 7.97 22.65 29.67
C THR A 239 9.14 22.17 30.50
N GLU A 240 9.50 20.90 30.36
CA GLU A 240 10.51 20.25 31.18
C GLU A 240 11.26 19.17 30.38
N PHE A 241 12.48 18.85 30.82
CA PHE A 241 13.26 17.70 30.34
C PHE A 241 13.42 16.71 31.48
N SER A 242 13.50 15.42 31.16
CA SER A 242 13.99 14.44 32.12
C SER A 242 15.47 14.70 32.46
N SER A 243 15.90 14.18 33.61
CA SER A 243 17.25 14.38 34.13
C SER A 243 18.38 13.92 33.20
N ASN A 244 18.09 13.01 32.26
CA ASN A 244 19.02 12.51 31.26
C ASN A 244 18.78 13.07 29.84
N TYR A 245 17.84 14.00 29.68
CA TYR A 245 17.45 14.61 28.40
C TYR A 245 16.90 13.64 27.34
N GLU A 246 16.56 12.39 27.71
CA GLU A 246 15.99 11.41 26.78
C GLU A 246 14.51 11.67 26.50
N SER A 247 13.82 12.37 27.41
CA SER A 247 12.42 12.72 27.29
C SER A 247 12.15 14.19 27.60
N VAL A 248 11.06 14.68 27.02
CA VAL A 248 10.51 16.03 27.20
C VAL A 248 9.07 15.95 27.67
N ILE A 249 8.71 16.83 28.61
CA ILE A 249 7.33 17.06 29.00
C ILE A 249 6.80 18.22 28.17
N ILE A 250 5.74 17.96 27.43
CA ILE A 250 5.05 18.97 26.63
C ILE A 250 3.70 19.34 27.25
N GLU A 251 3.32 20.60 27.15
CA GLU A 251 1.97 21.11 27.38
C GLU A 251 1.31 21.45 26.04
N ALA A 252 0.19 20.78 25.74
CA ALA A 252 -0.60 21.04 24.55
C ALA A 252 -1.85 21.87 24.89
N HIS A 253 -2.04 22.96 24.16
CA HIS A 253 -3.13 23.92 24.29
C HIS A 253 -3.93 23.95 23.00
N SER A 254 -5.27 23.93 23.03
CA SER A 254 -6.08 24.03 21.80
C SER A 254 -7.34 24.86 21.97
N ASN A 255 -7.77 25.48 20.87
CA ASN A 255 -9.06 26.13 20.74
C ASN A 255 -10.21 25.12 20.52
N ASN A 256 -9.89 23.83 20.30
CA ASN A 256 -10.86 22.76 20.05
C ASN A 256 -10.49 21.47 20.83
N ASP A 257 -11.40 21.03 21.71
CA ASP A 257 -11.16 19.89 22.60
C ASP A 257 -11.10 18.54 21.89
N ILE A 258 -11.94 18.35 20.87
CA ILE A 258 -11.97 17.12 20.09
C ILE A 258 -10.66 17.01 19.34
N PHE A 259 -10.23 18.12 18.73
CA PHE A 259 -8.96 18.19 18.00
C PHE A 259 -7.76 17.96 18.92
N LEU A 260 -7.71 18.59 20.11
CA LEU A 260 -6.68 18.34 21.12
C LEU A 260 -6.63 16.86 21.54
N SER A 261 -7.79 16.26 21.76
CA SER A 261 -7.87 14.85 22.17
C SER A 261 -7.37 13.91 21.07
N MET A 262 -7.73 14.19 19.80
CA MET A 262 -7.23 13.45 18.65
C MET A 262 -5.70 13.59 18.50
N PHE A 263 -5.19 14.82 18.61
CA PHE A 263 -3.76 15.10 18.51
C PHE A 263 -2.94 14.38 19.58
N ILE A 264 -3.34 14.46 20.85
CA ILE A 264 -2.66 13.74 21.95
C ILE A 264 -2.73 12.23 21.75
N THR A 265 -3.91 11.71 21.38
CA THR A 265 -4.08 10.27 21.13
C THR A 265 -3.15 9.77 20.02
N GLU A 266 -2.91 10.60 19.00
CA GLU A 266 -1.97 10.25 17.94
C GLU A 266 -0.51 10.31 18.40
N LEU A 267 -0.12 11.35 19.13
CA LEU A 267 1.22 11.41 19.71
C LEU A 267 1.52 10.21 20.60
N ASP A 268 0.58 9.82 21.46
CA ASP A 268 0.72 8.64 22.33
C ASP A 268 0.88 7.34 21.54
N LYS A 269 0.28 7.24 20.36
CA LYS A 269 0.40 6.06 19.47
C LYS A 269 1.74 6.03 18.74
N LEU A 270 2.24 7.19 18.31
CA LEU A 270 3.48 7.32 17.52
C LEU A 270 4.74 7.29 18.38
N ASN A 271 4.66 7.63 19.67
CA ASN A 271 5.77 7.61 20.63
C ASN A 271 6.20 6.20 21.09
N LYS A 272 6.16 5.20 20.21
CA LYS A 272 6.49 3.80 20.52
C LYS A 272 7.85 3.39 19.98
#